data_AF-A0A4R8H3E6-F1
#
_entry.id   AF-A0A4R8H3E6-F1
#
_cell.length_a   1.000
_cell.length_b   1.000
_cell.length_c   1.000
_cell.angle_alpha   90.00
_cell.angle_beta   90.00
_cell.angle_gamma   90.00
#
_symmetry.space_group_name_H-M   'P 1'
#
loop_
_entity.id
_entity.type
_entity.pdbx_description
1 polymer ?
#
loop_
_entity_poly.entity_id
_entity_poly.type
_entity_poly.pdbx_seq_one_letter_code
_entity_poly.pdbx_strand_id
1 'polypeptide(L)' 'MTNAEKEFYYNLSPRDALAHDIKDARRIYMEDGLYNSEIRQGLKNEVKMNKEIYPELFEK' A
#
# COMPACT_ATOMS: atom_id res chain seq x y z
N MET A 1 -7.72 -5.22 -12.64
CA MET A 1 -6.43 -5.87 -12.95
C MET A 1 -6.62 -6.95 -14.00
N THR A 2 -5.81 -6.91 -15.04
CA THR A 2 -5.59 -7.97 -16.03
C THR A 2 -4.83 -9.16 -15.40
N ASN A 3 -4.74 -10.28 -16.11
CA ASN A 3 -3.97 -11.45 -15.64
C ASN A 3 -2.47 -11.13 -15.48
N ALA A 4 -1.89 -10.34 -16.39
CA ALA A 4 -0.49 -9.93 -16.29
C ALA A 4 -0.22 -9.04 -15.06
N GLU A 5 -1.15 -8.14 -14.72
CA GLU A 5 -1.04 -7.30 -13.52
C GLU A 5 -1.13 -8.13 -12.23
N LYS A 6 -1.97 -9.16 -12.20
CA LYS A 6 -2.05 -10.09 -11.07
C LYS A 6 -0.76 -10.87 -10.87
N GLU A 7 -0.22 -11.45 -11.95
CA GLU A 7 1.06 -12.16 -11.91
C GLU A 7 2.19 -11.25 -11.43
N PHE A 8 2.26 -10.01 -11.93
CA PHE A 8 3.23 -9.02 -11.43
C PHE A 8 3.06 -8.78 -9.92
N TYR A 9 1.83 -8.51 -9.48
CA TYR A 9 1.53 -8.23 -8.07
C TYR A 9 1.91 -9.39 -7.15
N TYR A 10 1.60 -10.64 -7.53
CA TYR A 10 1.93 -11.82 -6.72
C TYR A 10 3.43 -12.12 -6.65
N ASN A 11 4.23 -11.55 -7.55
CA ASN A 11 5.69 -11.66 -7.52
C ASN A 11 6.37 -10.52 -6.73
N LEU A 12 5.61 -9.58 -6.16
CA LEU A 12 6.18 -8.51 -5.34
C LEU A 12 6.69 -9.04 -3.99
N SER A 13 7.75 -8.42 -3.49
CA SER A 13 8.14 -8.58 -2.09
C SER A 13 7.03 -8.07 -1.18
N PRO A 14 6.88 -8.54 0.08
CA PRO A 14 5.87 -8.02 1.01
C PRO A 14 5.92 -6.49 1.16
N ARG A 15 7.12 -5.91 1.17
CA ARG A 15 7.34 -4.47 1.21
C ARG A 15 6.80 -3.76 -0.03
N ASP A 16 7.07 -4.31 -1.21
CA ASP A 16 6.62 -3.69 -2.47
C ASP A 16 5.12 -3.89 -2.69
N ALA A 17 4.56 -5.01 -2.24
CA ALA A 17 3.12 -5.26 -2.22
C ALA A 17 2.40 -4.23 -1.34
N LEU A 18 2.89 -3.98 -0.12
CA LEU A 18 2.34 -2.92 0.74
C LEU A 18 2.42 -1.54 0.06
N ALA A 19 3.56 -1.22 -0.57
CA ALA A 19 3.72 0.05 -1.27
C ALA A 19 2.76 0.18 -2.46
N HIS A 20 2.49 -0.92 -3.17
CA HIS A 20 1.50 -0.99 -4.24
C HIS A 20 0.10 -0.72 -3.69
N ASP A 21 -0.32 -1.45 -2.66
CA ASP A 21 -1.67 -1.35 -2.08
C ASP A 21 -1.97 0.03 -1.51
N ILE A 22 -1.01 0.65 -0.83
CA ILE A 22 -1.16 2.03 -0.30
C ILE A 22 -1.31 3.05 -1.44
N LYS A 23 -0.58 2.89 -2.55
CA LYS A 23 -0.72 3.77 -3.72
C LYS A 23 -2.08 3.59 -4.38
N ASP A 24 -2.54 2.35 -4.52
CA ASP A 24 -3.81 2.04 -5.17
C ASP A 24 -5.00 2.53 -4.32
N ALA A 25 -4.98 2.28 -3.00
CA ALA A 25 -5.97 2.82 -2.08
C ALA A 25 -6.01 4.35 -2.13
N ARG A 26 -4.84 5.02 -2.10
CA ARG A 26 -4.77 6.49 -2.25
C ARG A 26 -5.41 6.94 -3.57
N ARG A 27 -5.11 6.27 -4.68
CA ARG A 27 -5.65 6.60 -6.00
C ARG A 27 -7.18 6.48 -6.01
N ILE A 28 -7.71 5.37 -5.52
CA ILE A 28 -9.17 5.13 -5.44
C ILE A 28 -9.84 6.22 -4.61
N TYR A 29 -9.34 6.52 -3.41
CA TYR A 29 -9.91 7.59 -2.59
C TYR A 29 -9.83 8.97 -3.26
N MET A 30 -8.80 9.24 -4.08
CA MET A 30 -8.70 10.49 -4.83
C MET A 30 -9.71 10.55 -5.98
N GLU A 31 -9.87 9.45 -6.72
CA GLU A 31 -10.83 9.32 -7.82
C GLU A 31 -12.28 9.46 -7.34
N ASP A 32 -12.58 8.93 -6.15
CA ASP A 32 -13.91 9.01 -5.53
C ASP A 32 -14.17 10.36 -4.80
N GLY A 33 -13.17 11.26 -4.76
CA GLY A 33 -13.29 12.54 -4.02
C GLY A 33 -13.33 12.39 -2.50
N LEU A 34 -12.98 11.21 -1.97
CA LEU A 34 -13.01 10.86 -0.55
C LEU A 34 -11.66 11.05 0.17
N TYR A 35 -10.60 11.37 -0.57
CA TYR A 35 -9.26 11.55 -0.02
C TYR A 35 -9.14 12.82 0.84
N ASN A 36 -9.37 12.66 2.14
CA ASN A 36 -9.29 13.71 3.15
C ASN A 36 -8.13 13.48 4.15
N SER A 37 -8.03 14.33 5.18
CA SER A 37 -6.97 14.25 6.19
C SER A 37 -6.99 12.94 7.00
N GLU A 38 -8.17 12.40 7.29
CA GLU A 38 -8.35 11.15 8.03
C GLU A 38 -7.85 9.97 7.20
N ILE A 39 -8.30 9.84 5.95
CA ILE A 39 -7.82 8.81 5.02
C ILE A 39 -6.30 8.89 4.84
N ARG A 40 -5.77 10.10 4.63
CA ARG A 40 -4.33 10.30 4.52
C ARG A 40 -3.59 9.81 5.76
N GLN A 41 -4.12 10.06 6.95
CA GLN A 41 -3.50 9.64 8.20
C GLN A 41 -3.60 8.13 8.40
N GLY A 42 -4.74 7.51 8.05
CA GLY A 42 -4.92 6.06 8.05
C GLY A 42 -3.88 5.34 7.20
N LEU A 43 -3.69 5.79 5.95
CA LEU A 43 -2.68 5.21 5.05
C LEU A 43 -1.25 5.34 5.60
N LYS A 44 -0.92 6.45 6.27
CA LYS A 44 0.39 6.62 6.91
C LYS A 44 0.56 5.71 8.12
N ASN A 45 -0.49 5.56 8.92
CA ASN A 45 -0.48 4.68 10.10
C ASN A 45 -0.28 3.23 9.68
N GLU A 46 -0.90 2.78 8.59
CA GLU A 46 -0.73 1.43 8.06
C GLU A 46 0.73 1.13 7.69
N VAL A 47 1.38 2.06 6.97
CA VAL A 47 2.81 1.94 6.64
C VAL A 47 3.68 1.92 7.90
N LYS A 48 3.36 2.75 8.88
CA LYS A 48 4.10 2.82 10.14
C LYS A 48 3.96 1.51 10.92
N MET A 49 2.73 1.01 11.07
CA MET A 49 2.42 -0.23 11.80
C MET A 49 3.13 -1.42 11.16
N ASN A 50 3.12 -1.54 9.83
CA ASN A 50 3.82 -2.63 9.14
C ASN A 50 5.34 -2.60 9.40
N LYS A 51 5.96 -1.40 9.42
CA LYS A 51 7.38 -1.26 9.76
C LYS A 51 7.70 -1.60 11.21
N GLU A 52 6.78 -1.35 12.13
CA GLU A 52 6.95 -1.66 13.54
C GLU A 52 6.77 -3.16 13.84
N ILE A 53 5.82 -3.81 13.16
CA ILE A 53 5.52 -5.24 13.37
C ILE A 53 6.50 -6.15 12.62
N TYR A 54 6.89 -5.77 11.41
CA TYR A 54 7.74 -6.59 10.53
C TYR A 54 9.01 -5.85 10.09
N PRO A 55 9.85 -5.37 11.02
CA PRO A 55 11.02 -4.56 10.70
C PRO A 55 11.97 -5.24 9.70
N GLU A 56 12.13 -6.56 9.79
CA GLU A 56 12.98 -7.40 8.93
C GLU A 56 12.58 -7.34 7.44
N LEU A 57 11.30 -7.10 7.13
CA LEU A 57 10.83 -6.95 5.75
C LEU A 57 11.25 -5.62 5.11
N PHE A 58 11.74 -4.68 5.92
CA PHE A 58 12.15 -3.34 5.48
C PHE A 58 13.66 -3.09 5.59
N GLU A 59 14.42 -4.06 6.11
CA GLU A 59 15.89 -4.07 6.09
C GLU A 59 16.40 -4.24 4.65
N LYS A 60 17.62 -3.76 4.38
CA LYS A 60 18.23 -3.69 3.04
C LYS A 60 19.38 -4.68 2.88
#